data_AF-A0AAV8F522-F1
#
_entry.id   AF-A0AAV8F522-F1
#
_cell.length_a   1.000
_cell.length_b   1.000
_cell.length_c   1.000
_cell.angle_alpha   90.00
_cell.angle_beta   90.00
_cell.angle_gamma   90.00
#
_symmetry.space_group_name_H-M   'P 1'
#
loop_
_entity.id
_entity.type
_entity.pdbx_description
1 polymer ?
#
loop_
_entity_poly.entity_id
_entity_poly.type
_entity_poly.pdbx_seq_one_letter_code
_entity_poly.pdbx_strand_id
1 'polypeptide(L)'
;MQLGKGISDMEDKKQKAMCMERYQRREQGEKRKQLLYEIEDEIEDECGICLETNSRVVLPNCTHSMCLKCYRDWRSRSQSCPFCRDNIKRVNSAELWILTDNRDVMDMATITRENLRRLLMYIDKLPLVIPNSVLDAYNSHVK
;
A
#
# COMPACT_ATOMS: atom_id res chain seq x y z
N MET A 1 63.29 -22.98 12.30
CA MET A 1 61.92 -22.48 12.02
C MET A 1 61.69 -21.26 12.92
N GLN A 2 62.01 -20.05 12.44
CA GLN A 2 61.73 -18.81 13.19
C GLN A 2 60.28 -18.41 12.92
N LEU A 3 59.44 -18.42 13.95
CA LEU A 3 58.10 -17.84 13.88
C LEU A 3 58.26 -16.32 13.72
N GLY A 4 57.69 -15.76 12.66
CA GLY A 4 57.77 -14.32 12.37
C GLY A 4 57.25 -13.47 13.52
N LYS A 5 57.83 -12.28 13.73
CA LYS A 5 57.38 -11.30 14.73
C LYS A 5 55.86 -11.12 14.64
N GLY A 6 55.17 -11.27 15.77
CA GLY A 6 53.74 -11.03 15.88
C GLY A 6 53.36 -9.57 15.59
N ILE A 7 52.09 -9.34 15.26
CA ILE A 7 51.52 -8.01 15.03
C ILE A 7 51.69 -7.18 16.30
N SER A 8 52.14 -5.92 16.16
CA SER A 8 52.27 -5.01 17.30
C SER A 8 50.92 -4.40 17.69
N ASP A 9 50.74 -4.06 18.97
CA ASP A 9 49.52 -3.40 19.46
C ASP A 9 49.14 -2.12 18.69
N MET A 10 50.14 -1.39 18.19
CA MET A 10 49.93 -0.18 17.39
C MET A 10 49.37 -0.52 16.00
N GLU A 11 49.82 -1.62 15.39
CA GLU A 11 49.32 -2.10 14.09
C GLU A 11 47.91 -2.69 14.24
N ASP A 12 47.63 -3.44 15.32
CA ASP A 12 46.28 -3.96 15.63
C ASP A 12 45.26 -2.82 15.83
N LYS A 13 45.62 -1.78 16.59
CA LYS A 13 44.77 -0.58 16.78
C LYS A 13 44.49 0.13 15.46
N LYS A 14 45.51 0.28 14.60
CA LYS A 14 45.36 0.90 13.27
C LYS A 14 44.46 0.07 12.36
N GLN A 15 44.63 -1.25 12.34
CA GLN A 15 43.79 -2.16 11.57
C GLN A 15 42.33 -2.13 12.04
N LYS A 16 42.09 -2.12 13.36
CA LYS A 16 40.75 -1.95 13.94
C LYS A 16 40.11 -0.62 13.55
N ALA A 17 40.84 0.49 13.64
CA ALA A 17 40.34 1.80 13.23
C ALA A 17 39.96 1.85 11.73
N MET A 18 40.83 1.32 10.85
CA MET A 18 40.54 1.25 9.42
C MET A 18 39.34 0.34 9.11
N CYS A 19 39.19 -0.78 9.82
CA CYS A 19 38.04 -1.68 9.68
C CYS A 19 36.73 -0.98 10.08
N MET A 20 36.73 -0.30 11.23
CA MET A 20 35.60 0.47 11.75
C MET A 20 35.18 1.58 10.78
N GLU A 21 36.13 2.35 10.24
CA GLU A 21 35.85 3.42 9.27
C GLU A 21 35.20 2.87 7.99
N ARG A 22 35.71 1.74 7.47
CA ARG A 22 35.13 1.07 6.29
C ARG A 22 33.71 0.59 6.56
N TYR A 23 33.46 0.02 7.75
CA TYR A 23 32.13 -0.42 8.15
C TYR A 23 31.15 0.75 8.24
N GLN A 24 31.54 1.84 8.92
CA GLN A 24 30.71 3.05 9.05
C GLN A 24 30.40 3.68 7.68
N ARG A 25 31.37 3.74 6.76
CA ARG A 25 31.15 4.26 5.41
C ARG A 25 30.13 3.41 4.64
N ARG A 26 30.18 2.09 4.80
CA ARG A 26 29.22 1.17 4.18
C ARG A 26 27.81 1.37 4.77
N GLU A 27 27.71 1.41 6.10
CA GLU A 27 26.43 1.62 6.80
C GLU A 27 25.79 2.96 6.43
N GLN A 28 26.57 4.05 6.34
CA GLN A 28 26.08 5.34 5.85
C GLN A 28 25.61 5.28 4.39
N GLY A 29 26.32 4.54 3.54
CA GLY A 29 25.91 4.31 2.16
C GLY A 29 24.59 3.55 2.05
N GLU A 30 24.39 2.53 2.89
CA GLU A 30 23.14 1.76 2.96
C GLU A 30 21.98 2.61 3.49
N LYS A 31 22.18 3.38 4.57
CA LYS A 31 21.18 4.33 5.09
C LYS A 31 20.78 5.39 4.06
N ARG A 32 21.75 5.95 3.33
CA ARG A 32 21.47 6.93 2.28
C ARG A 32 20.64 6.34 1.15
N LYS A 33 20.93 5.09 0.74
CA LYS A 33 20.11 4.39 -0.27
C LYS A 33 18.70 4.18 0.22
N GLN A 34 18.52 3.74 1.47
CA GLN A 34 17.20 3.54 2.06
C GLN A 34 16.40 4.85 2.08
N LEU A 35 17.00 5.95 2.53
CA LEU A 35 16.34 7.26 2.53
C LEU A 35 15.95 7.70 1.11
N LEU A 36 16.76 7.42 0.10
CA LEU A 36 16.43 7.74 -1.30
C LEU A 36 15.23 6.91 -1.78
N TYR A 37 15.17 5.62 -1.46
CA TYR A 37 14.02 4.78 -1.79
C TYR A 37 12.74 5.26 -1.10
N GLU A 38 12.81 5.66 0.17
CA GLU A 38 11.64 6.18 0.90
C GLU A 38 11.12 7.48 0.26
N ILE A 39 12.01 8.37 -0.18
CA ILE A 39 11.63 9.61 -0.88
C ILE A 39 11.04 9.32 -2.27
N GLU A 40 11.65 8.40 -3.02
CA GLU A 40 11.16 8.01 -4.35
C GLU A 40 9.75 7.41 -4.26
N ASP A 41 9.50 6.53 -3.28
CA ASP A 41 8.19 5.93 -3.02
C ASP A 41 7.12 6.99 -2.72
N GLU A 42 7.42 7.96 -1.85
CA GLU A 42 6.50 9.06 -1.55
C GLU A 42 6.14 9.90 -2.79
N ILE A 43 7.12 10.24 -3.62
CA ILE A 43 6.91 10.98 -4.86
C ILE A 43 6.10 10.15 -5.87
N GLU A 44 6.39 8.86 -5.95
CA GLU A 44 5.68 7.91 -6.81
C GLU A 44 4.21 7.73 -6.42
N ASP A 45 3.78 8.16 -5.23
CA ASP A 45 2.38 8.15 -4.78
C ASP A 45 1.60 9.47 -5.01
N GLU A 46 2.29 10.60 -5.18
CA GLU A 46 1.67 11.92 -5.38
C GLU A 46 1.17 12.20 -6.80
N CYS A 47 -0.08 12.63 -6.98
CA CYS A 47 -0.53 13.02 -8.32
C CYS A 47 0.38 14.10 -8.94
N GLY A 48 1.01 13.84 -10.11
CA GLY A 48 1.93 14.76 -10.80
C GLY A 48 1.32 16.06 -11.36
N ILE A 49 0.15 16.46 -10.86
CA ILE A 49 -0.55 17.72 -11.18
C ILE A 49 -0.80 18.52 -9.89
N CYS A 50 -1.41 17.91 -8.86
CA CYS A 50 -1.72 18.59 -7.60
C CYS A 50 -0.74 18.28 -6.45
N LEU A 51 0.17 17.32 -6.63
CA LEU A 51 1.13 16.86 -5.62
C LEU A 51 0.48 16.39 -4.32
N GLU A 52 -0.71 15.80 -4.42
CA GLU A 52 -1.42 15.21 -3.28
C GLU A 52 -1.42 13.68 -3.42
N THR A 53 -1.30 12.98 -2.30
CA THR A 53 -1.44 11.51 -2.18
C THR A 53 -2.92 11.11 -2.30
N ASN A 54 -3.35 10.87 -3.52
CA ASN A 54 -4.72 10.49 -3.87
C ASN A 54 -4.70 9.22 -4.72
N SER A 55 -5.78 8.44 -4.68
CA SER A 55 -5.98 7.36 -5.65
C SER A 55 -5.93 7.92 -7.08
N ARG A 56 -5.20 7.21 -7.94
CA ARG A 56 -4.92 7.65 -9.30
C ARG A 56 -5.73 6.85 -10.30
N VAL A 57 -6.06 7.49 -11.41
CA VAL A 57 -6.66 6.87 -12.58
C VAL A 57 -5.65 6.86 -13.72
N VAL A 58 -5.64 5.78 -14.50
CA VAL A 58 -4.77 5.59 -15.66
C VAL A 58 -5.57 5.83 -16.94
N LEU A 59 -5.01 6.64 -17.83
CA LEU A 59 -5.58 6.88 -19.15
C LEU A 59 -5.30 5.69 -20.08
N PRO A 60 -6.32 5.07 -20.70
CA PRO A 60 -6.15 3.84 -21.47
C PRO A 60 -5.33 4.04 -22.76
N ASN A 61 -5.30 5.25 -23.32
CA ASN A 61 -4.64 5.52 -24.60
C ASN A 61 -3.14 5.78 -24.47
N CYS A 62 -2.66 6.19 -23.29
CA CYS A 62 -1.28 6.67 -23.11
C CYS A 62 -0.66 6.29 -21.76
N THR A 63 -1.34 5.46 -20.96
CA THR A 63 -0.92 4.93 -19.65
C THR A 63 -0.50 5.94 -18.58
N HIS A 64 -0.58 7.24 -18.85
CA HIS A 64 -0.32 8.27 -17.86
C HIS A 64 -1.40 8.28 -16.78
N SER A 65 -0.98 8.55 -15.55
CA SER A 65 -1.84 8.55 -14.36
C SER A 65 -1.96 9.93 -13.71
N MET A 66 -3.14 10.23 -13.19
CA MET A 66 -3.40 11.42 -12.36
C MET A 66 -4.56 11.12 -11.40
N CYS A 67 -4.77 11.91 -10.36
CA CYS A 67 -5.95 11.73 -9.50
C CYS A 67 -7.25 12.05 -10.25
N LEU A 68 -8.36 11.45 -9.81
CA LEU A 68 -9.67 11.61 -10.47
C LEU A 68 -10.14 13.08 -10.50
N LYS A 69 -9.79 13.87 -9.48
CA LYS A 69 -10.07 15.31 -9.41
C LYS A 69 -9.37 16.06 -10.54
N CYS A 70 -8.04 15.92 -10.65
CA CYS A 70 -7.27 16.54 -11.73
C CYS A 70 -7.71 16.08 -13.12
N TYR A 71 -8.07 14.79 -13.28
CA TYR A 71 -8.63 14.30 -14.53
C TYR A 71 -9.93 15.04 -14.92
N ARG A 72 -10.88 15.16 -13.99
CA ARG A 72 -12.18 15.82 -14.23
C ARG A 72 -11.99 17.30 -14.55
N ASP A 73 -11.16 17.99 -13.77
CA ASP A 73 -10.85 19.42 -13.96
C ASP A 73 -10.19 19.65 -15.32
N TRP A 74 -9.20 18.83 -15.67
CA TRP A 74 -8.52 18.93 -16.96
C TRP A 74 -9.46 18.61 -18.13
N ARG A 75 -10.25 17.53 -18.04
CA ARG A 75 -11.19 17.10 -19.09
C ARG A 75 -12.24 18.17 -19.40
N SER A 76 -12.62 18.99 -18.43
CA SER A 76 -13.54 20.12 -18.63
C SER A 76 -12.96 21.21 -19.55
N ARG A 77 -11.63 21.29 -19.64
CA ARG A 77 -10.89 22.34 -20.38
C ARG A 77 -10.27 21.80 -21.68
N SER A 78 -9.80 20.55 -21.67
CA SER A 78 -9.13 19.91 -22.80
C SER A 78 -9.50 18.45 -22.92
N GLN A 79 -9.64 17.97 -24.15
CA GLN A 79 -9.84 16.55 -24.46
C GLN A 79 -8.53 15.86 -24.86
N SER A 80 -7.43 16.24 -24.19
CA SER A 80 -6.11 15.62 -24.35
C SER A 80 -5.54 15.15 -23.01
N CYS A 81 -4.56 14.27 -23.01
CA CYS A 81 -3.73 13.99 -21.85
C CYS A 81 -2.93 15.25 -21.45
N PRO A 82 -2.86 15.63 -20.17
CA PRO A 82 -2.05 16.77 -19.71
C PRO A 82 -0.54 16.53 -19.84
N PHE A 83 -0.10 15.26 -19.89
CA PHE A 83 1.31 14.90 -19.95
C PHE A 83 1.84 14.76 -21.38
N CYS A 84 1.16 14.00 -22.23
CA CYS A 84 1.62 13.70 -23.60
C CYS A 84 0.75 14.30 -24.71
N ARG A 85 -0.36 14.93 -24.38
CA ARG A 85 -1.34 15.52 -25.33
C ARG A 85 -2.08 14.51 -26.24
N ASP A 86 -1.97 13.21 -25.98
CA ASP A 86 -2.79 12.21 -26.67
C ASP A 86 -4.29 12.43 -26.45
N ASN A 87 -5.09 12.08 -27.45
CA ASN A 87 -6.52 12.35 -27.45
C ASN A 87 -7.27 11.45 -26.45
N ILE A 88 -8.15 12.05 -25.62
CA ILE A 88 -9.00 11.36 -24.65
C ILE A 88 -10.51 11.49 -24.94
N LYS A 89 -10.92 12.05 -26.09
CA LYS A 89 -12.33 12.32 -26.44
C LYS A 89 -13.26 11.12 -26.26
N ARG A 90 -12.78 9.91 -26.56
CA ARG A 90 -13.57 8.68 -26.48
C ARG A 90 -13.54 8.00 -25.11
N VAL A 91 -12.67 8.45 -24.20
CA VAL A 91 -12.51 7.85 -22.88
C VAL A 91 -13.69 8.27 -22.00
N ASN A 92 -14.54 7.32 -21.62
CA ASN A 92 -15.59 7.56 -20.63
C ASN A 92 -15.06 7.33 -19.20
N SER A 93 -15.75 7.86 -18.20
CA SER A 93 -15.40 7.66 -16.78
C SER A 93 -15.35 6.19 -16.35
N ALA A 94 -16.14 5.32 -17.00
CA ALA A 94 -16.13 3.87 -16.76
C ALA A 94 -14.91 3.14 -17.37
N GLU A 95 -14.17 3.79 -18.28
CA GLU A 95 -12.99 3.22 -18.94
C GLU A 95 -11.68 3.66 -18.25
N LEU A 96 -11.79 4.45 -17.17
CA LEU A 96 -10.66 4.82 -16.34
C LEU A 96 -10.30 3.67 -15.42
N TRP A 97 -9.05 3.23 -15.50
CA TRP A 97 -8.52 2.19 -14.64
C TRP A 97 -8.04 2.82 -13.34
N ILE A 98 -8.45 2.26 -12.20
CA ILE A 98 -7.91 2.66 -10.90
C ILE A 98 -6.51 2.05 -10.76
N LEU A 99 -5.52 2.89 -10.50
CA LEU A 99 -4.19 2.43 -10.12
C LEU A 99 -4.26 2.00 -8.65
N THR A 100 -4.16 0.69 -8.43
CA THR A 100 -4.10 0.12 -7.08
C THR A 100 -2.69 0.23 -6.53
N ASP A 101 -2.57 0.75 -5.32
CA ASP A 101 -1.33 0.77 -4.55
C ASP A 101 -1.27 -0.45 -3.60
N ASN A 102 -0.10 -0.75 -3.05
CA ASN A 102 0.13 -1.72 -1.99
C ASN A 102 -0.80 -1.50 -0.78
N ARG A 103 -1.19 -0.25 -0.50
CA ARG A 103 -2.17 0.07 0.56
C ARG A 103 -3.57 -0.47 0.28
N ASP A 104 -3.93 -0.64 -1.00
CA ASP A 104 -5.23 -1.17 -1.41
C ASP A 104 -5.29 -2.70 -1.33
N VAL A 105 -4.14 -3.36 -1.14
CA VAL A 105 -4.02 -4.81 -1.04
C VAL A 105 -4.14 -5.25 0.42
N MET A 106 -5.29 -5.79 0.78
CA MET A 106 -5.50 -6.39 2.10
C MET A 106 -5.05 -7.85 2.13
N ASP A 107 -4.34 -8.25 3.19
CA ASP A 107 -3.94 -9.65 3.38
C ASP A 107 -5.15 -10.57 3.64
N MET A 108 -5.02 -11.83 3.22
CA MET A 108 -6.11 -12.81 3.35
C MET A 108 -6.52 -13.09 4.80
N ALA A 109 -5.61 -12.96 5.77
CA ALA A 109 -5.93 -13.19 7.18
C ALA A 109 -6.80 -12.05 7.73
N THR A 110 -6.50 -10.80 7.35
CA THR A 110 -7.30 -9.62 7.69
C THR A 110 -8.68 -9.68 7.04
N ILE A 111 -8.77 -10.04 5.76
CA ILE A 111 -10.06 -10.24 5.08
C ILE A 111 -10.90 -11.30 5.81
N THR A 112 -10.30 -12.45 6.12
CA THR A 112 -10.98 -13.55 6.80
C THR A 112 -11.52 -13.14 8.17
N ARG A 113 -10.68 -12.48 8.98
CA ARG A 113 -11.05 -11.99 10.31
C ARG A 113 -12.25 -11.04 10.25
N GLU A 114 -12.23 -10.10 9.32
CA GLU A 114 -13.28 -9.09 9.21
C GLU A 114 -14.59 -9.68 8.65
N ASN A 115 -14.50 -10.62 7.71
CA ASN A 115 -15.67 -11.35 7.21
C ASN A 115 -16.34 -12.20 8.30
N LEU A 116 -15.55 -12.90 9.12
CA LEU A 116 -16.07 -13.63 10.29
C LEU A 116 -16.80 -12.69 11.25
N ARG A 117 -16.21 -11.51 11.54
CA ARG A 117 -16.85 -10.50 12.39
C ARG A 117 -18.21 -10.07 11.84
N ARG A 118 -18.28 -9.75 10.55
CA ARG A 118 -19.54 -9.36 9.88
C ARG A 118 -20.57 -10.48 9.91
N LEU A 119 -20.15 -11.71 9.68
CA LEU A 119 -21.02 -12.90 9.73
C LEU A 119 -21.63 -13.06 11.12
N LEU A 120 -20.82 -13.00 12.18
CA LEU A 120 -21.30 -13.11 13.55
C LEU A 120 -22.28 -11.98 13.89
N MET A 121 -21.96 -10.74 13.53
CA MET A 121 -22.88 -9.61 13.72
C MET A 121 -24.20 -9.79 12.96
N TYR A 122 -24.18 -10.36 11.76
CA TYR A 122 -25.39 -10.67 11.01
C TYR A 122 -26.23 -11.73 11.72
N ILE A 123 -25.60 -12.81 12.20
CA ILE A 123 -26.27 -13.88 12.94
C ILE A 123 -26.95 -13.32 14.20
N ASP A 124 -26.26 -12.47 14.96
CA ASP A 124 -26.82 -11.84 16.16
C ASP A 124 -28.04 -10.94 15.88
N LYS A 125 -28.12 -10.40 14.65
CA LYS A 125 -29.22 -9.54 14.21
C LYS A 125 -30.39 -10.32 13.61
N LEU A 126 -30.26 -11.63 13.41
CA LEU A 126 -31.36 -12.43 12.87
C LEU A 126 -32.49 -12.53 13.89
N PRO A 127 -33.74 -12.26 13.49
CA PRO A 127 -34.88 -12.44 14.38
C PRO A 127 -34.98 -13.91 14.79
N LEU A 128 -35.25 -14.15 16.07
CA LEU A 128 -35.56 -15.49 16.56
C LEU A 128 -36.87 -15.97 15.92
N VAL A 129 -36.76 -16.84 14.92
CA VAL A 129 -37.91 -17.55 14.36
C VAL A 129 -38.16 -18.75 15.27
N ILE A 130 -39.02 -18.58 16.26
CA ILE A 130 -39.51 -19.71 17.06
C ILE A 130 -40.62 -20.40 16.24
N PRO A 131 -40.47 -21.68 15.86
CA PRO A 131 -41.53 -22.41 15.18
C PRO A 131 -42.77 -22.49 16.09
N ASN A 132 -43.95 -22.18 15.55
CA ASN A 132 -45.23 -22.20 16.29
C ASN A 132 -45.49 -23.54 17.02
N SER A 133 -44.94 -24.65 16.51
CA SER A 133 -45.05 -25.97 17.13
C SER A 133 -44.49 -26.05 18.56
N VAL A 134 -43.53 -25.17 18.92
CA VAL A 134 -42.95 -25.12 20.27
C VAL A 134 -43.80 -24.27 21.22
N LEU A 135 -44.46 -23.22 20.71
CA LEU A 135 -45.39 -22.39 21.48
C LEU A 135 -46.67 -23.16 21.85
N ASP A 136 -47.18 -23.98 20.92
CA ASP A 136 -48.39 -24.77 21.13
C ASP A 136 -48.19 -25.89 22.17
N ALA A 137 -46.99 -26.51 22.19
CA ALA A 137 -46.62 -27.50 23.19
C ALA A 137 -46.62 -26.89 24.61
N TYR A 138 -46.05 -25.67 24.77
CA TYR A 138 -46.01 -24.99 26.06
C TYR A 138 -47.42 -24.61 26.57
N ASN A 139 -48.29 -24.13 25.68
CA ASN A 139 -49.67 -23.78 26.04
C ASN A 139 -50.56 -25.00 26.34
N SER A 140 -50.20 -26.18 25.86
CA SER A 140 -50.90 -27.43 26.19
C SER A 140 -50.59 -27.96 27.60
N HIS A 141 -49.47 -27.55 28.19
CA HIS A 141 -49.04 -27.97 29.54
C HIS A 141 -49.52 -27.02 30.65
N VAL A 142 -50.22 -25.93 30.31
CA VAL A 142 -50.74 -24.91 31.26
C VAL A 142 -52.28 -24.96 31.35
N LYS A 143 -52.92 -26.00 30.80
CA LYS A 143 -54.36 -26.25 30.92
C LYS A 143 -54.66 -27.42 31.85
#